data_AF-Q0FPK8-F1
#
_entry.id   AF-Q0FPK8-F1
#
_cell.length_a   1.000
_cell.length_b   1.000
_cell.length_c   1.000
_cell.angle_alpha   90.00
_cell.angle_beta   90.00
_cell.angle_gamma   90.00
#
_symmetry.space_group_name_H-M   'P 1'
#
loop_
_entity.id
_entity.type
_entity.pdbx_description
1 polymer ?
#
loop_
_entity_poly.entity_id
_entity_poly.type
_entity_poly.pdbx_seq_one_letter_code
_entity_poly.pdbx_strand_id
1 'polypeptide(L)'
;MSTNDLPASEGFLFFERKQCDLPYYRPAPEGFSQTGWIIVLIAVAVSFVVLGLAQQQFHSGIAGFIPPLLFVLIPLVAVAAVAGAKAPFALFRPVGLREVGLMVLFFILNYIVTIVVGTILVSAFHPASNPAGDMVATASGVDQVLFFFWTAVQLLGEEIFTILIFLGAMAGLTRVMSRNLALCLAALVAAIIFGLVHLPTYQGNLIQAVTLVPIRIVLLIPYIITRNIWTSTGAHVLNDWTTFGMAAYAGMQAG
;
A
#
# COMPACT_ATOMS: atom_id res chain seq x y z
N MET A 1 -14.75 20.07 -5.23
CA MET A 1 -13.30 20.32 -5.10
C MET A 1 -13.05 20.63 -3.65
N SER A 2 -12.15 19.91 -2.99
CA SER A 2 -11.68 20.35 -1.67
C SER A 2 -10.94 21.67 -1.88
N THR A 3 -11.01 22.60 -0.94
CA THR A 3 -10.28 23.88 -1.00
C THR A 3 -8.76 23.71 -1.07
N ASN A 4 -8.27 22.48 -0.90
CA ASN A 4 -6.86 22.11 -0.89
C ASN A 4 -6.38 21.44 -2.20
N ASP A 5 -7.27 21.22 -3.18
CA ASP A 5 -6.90 20.54 -4.44
C ASP A 5 -6.19 21.53 -5.40
N LEU A 6 -4.91 21.28 -5.68
CA LEU A 6 -4.18 22.02 -6.71
C LEU A 6 -4.62 21.56 -8.12
N PRO A 7 -4.68 22.47 -9.12
CA PRO A 7 -5.01 22.09 -10.49
C PRO A 7 -4.02 21.05 -11.00
N ALA A 8 -4.52 20.05 -11.72
CA ALA A 8 -3.66 19.03 -12.30
C ALA A 8 -2.68 19.66 -13.29
N SER A 9 -1.38 19.38 -13.14
CA SER A 9 -0.47 19.51 -14.27
C SER A 9 -0.81 18.46 -15.34
N GLU A 10 -0.28 18.59 -16.56
CA GLU A 10 -0.53 17.68 -17.69
C GLU A 10 -0.66 16.20 -17.28
N GLY A 11 -1.74 15.56 -17.73
CA GLY A 11 -2.00 14.15 -17.44
C GLY A 11 -1.02 13.24 -18.17
N PHE A 12 -0.52 12.22 -17.47
CA PHE A 12 0.37 11.20 -18.01
C PHE A 12 -0.41 9.98 -18.48
N LEU A 13 -1.36 9.49 -17.66
CA LEU A 13 -2.21 8.36 -18.03
C LEU A 13 -3.54 8.83 -18.60
N PHE A 14 -4.05 8.13 -19.61
CA PHE A 14 -5.33 8.48 -20.27
C PHE A 14 -6.50 8.62 -19.27
N PHE A 15 -6.54 7.77 -18.25
CA PHE A 15 -7.60 7.76 -17.23
C PHE A 15 -7.32 8.66 -16.03
N GLU A 16 -6.18 9.34 -15.97
CA GLU A 16 -5.79 10.18 -14.83
C GLU A 16 -6.83 11.29 -14.57
N ARG A 17 -7.18 11.48 -13.30
CA ARG A 17 -8.10 12.53 -12.88
C ARG A 17 -7.47 13.90 -13.19
N LYS A 18 -8.11 14.66 -14.09
CA LYS A 18 -7.61 15.96 -14.60
C LYS A 18 -7.95 17.16 -13.71
N GLN A 19 -8.83 16.97 -12.73
CA GLN A 19 -9.31 18.07 -11.89
C GLN A 19 -8.33 18.43 -10.76
N CYS A 20 -7.41 17.53 -10.41
CA CYS A 20 -6.55 17.70 -9.24
C CYS A 20 -5.28 16.86 -9.33
N ASP A 21 -4.17 17.42 -8.87
CA ASP A 21 -2.87 16.74 -8.89
C ASP A 21 -2.67 15.78 -7.70
N LEU A 22 -1.51 15.12 -7.66
CA LEU A 22 -1.03 14.41 -6.48
C LEU A 22 -0.72 15.40 -5.33
N PRO A 23 -1.02 15.05 -4.07
CA PRO A 23 -0.79 15.94 -2.95
C PRO A 23 0.70 16.01 -2.53
N TYR A 24 1.05 17.07 -1.82
CA TYR A 24 2.29 17.28 -1.04
C TYR A 24 3.63 17.37 -1.80
N TYR A 25 3.74 16.84 -3.02
CA TYR A 25 5.03 16.70 -3.69
C TYR A 25 5.63 18.03 -4.19
N ARG A 26 4.81 19.07 -4.35
CA ARG A 26 5.27 20.41 -4.73
C ARG A 26 6.09 21.06 -3.61
N PRO A 27 7.01 21.99 -3.92
CA PRO A 27 7.71 22.75 -2.89
C PRO A 27 6.76 23.55 -1.99
N ALA A 28 7.19 23.84 -0.77
CA ALA A 28 6.49 24.79 0.09
C ALA A 28 6.37 26.16 -0.60
N PRO A 29 5.24 26.88 -0.44
CA PRO A 29 4.15 26.62 0.50
C PRO A 29 3.04 25.69 -0.01
N GLU A 30 3.07 25.26 -1.28
CA GLU A 30 2.00 24.44 -1.89
C GLU A 30 2.03 22.97 -1.44
N GLY A 31 3.21 22.45 -1.11
CA GLY A 31 3.41 21.12 -0.54
C GLY A 31 4.37 21.13 0.63
N PHE A 32 5.03 20.00 0.90
CA PHE A 32 5.90 19.89 2.07
C PHE A 32 7.30 20.48 1.80
N SER A 33 7.89 21.06 2.86
CA SER A 33 9.31 21.37 2.87
C SER A 33 10.15 20.09 2.87
N GLN A 34 11.46 20.21 2.61
CA GLN A 34 12.37 19.07 2.69
C GLN A 34 12.38 18.45 4.10
N THR A 35 12.40 19.27 5.14
CA THR A 35 12.30 18.81 6.54
C THR A 35 10.97 18.10 6.80
N GLY A 36 9.86 18.62 6.26
CA GLY A 36 8.55 17.96 6.35
C GLY A 36 8.56 16.55 5.75
N TRP A 37 9.15 16.38 4.58
CA TRP A 37 9.31 15.06 3.97
C TRP A 37 10.20 14.12 4.79
N ILE A 38 11.30 14.61 5.37
CA ILE A 38 12.14 13.79 6.25
C ILE A 38 11.35 13.28 7.46
N ILE A 39 10.57 14.16 8.11
CA ILE A 39 9.72 13.77 9.25
C ILE A 39 8.71 12.68 8.84
N VAL A 40 8.03 12.86 7.71
CA VAL A 40 7.03 11.90 7.22
C VAL A 40 7.67 10.57 6.86
N LEU A 41 8.80 10.55 6.15
CA LEU A 41 9.48 9.31 5.76
C LEU A 41 10.06 8.56 6.97
N ILE A 42 10.55 9.29 7.99
CA ILE A 42 10.94 8.68 9.27
C ILE A 42 9.73 8.05 9.95
N ALA A 43 8.59 8.74 10.01
CA ALA A 43 7.37 8.20 10.61
C ALA A 43 6.87 6.95 9.85
N VAL A 44 6.97 6.94 8.53
CA VAL A 44 6.68 5.76 7.69
C VAL A 44 7.59 4.59 8.07
N ALA A 45 8.90 4.79 8.16
CA ALA A 45 9.83 3.74 8.58
C ALA A 45 9.56 3.24 10.02
N VAL A 46 9.35 4.17 10.96
CA VAL A 46 9.01 3.85 12.36
C VAL A 46 7.72 3.05 12.45
N SER A 47 6.69 3.42 11.68
CA SER A 47 5.40 2.71 11.69
C SER A 47 5.53 1.24 11.27
N PHE A 48 6.41 0.94 10.31
CA PHE A 48 6.70 -0.43 9.88
C PHE A 48 7.45 -1.23 10.97
N VAL A 49 8.42 -0.60 11.64
CA VAL A 49 9.12 -1.23 12.79
C VAL A 49 8.13 -1.51 13.93
N VAL A 50 7.27 -0.54 14.25
CA VAL A 50 6.23 -0.69 15.28
C VAL A 50 5.24 -1.79 14.91
N LEU A 51 4.83 -1.89 13.64
CA LEU A 51 3.99 -2.98 13.15
C LEU A 51 4.61 -4.34 13.47
N GLY A 52 5.86 -4.56 13.05
CA GLY A 52 6.55 -5.84 13.25
C GLY A 52 6.74 -6.21 14.72
N LEU A 53 7.09 -5.24 15.58
CA LEU A 53 7.21 -5.46 17.02
C LEU A 53 5.86 -5.75 17.68
N ALA A 54 4.82 -4.98 17.34
CA ALA A 54 3.50 -5.13 17.93
C ALA A 54 2.82 -6.44 17.51
N GLN A 55 3.03 -6.91 16.27
CA GLN A 55 2.49 -8.18 15.78
C GLN A 55 3.03 -9.39 16.56
N GLN A 56 4.25 -9.33 17.10
CA GLN A 56 4.76 -10.42 17.96
C GLN A 56 3.91 -10.61 19.21
N GLN A 57 3.24 -9.55 19.68
CA GLN A 57 2.46 -9.55 20.92
C GLN A 57 0.95 -9.60 20.66
N PHE A 58 0.48 -9.02 19.56
CA PHE A 58 -0.93 -8.84 19.24
C PHE A 58 -1.24 -9.33 17.81
N HIS A 59 -1.49 -10.64 17.65
CA HIS A 59 -1.72 -11.26 16.33
C HIS A 59 -3.03 -12.03 16.20
N SER A 60 -3.90 -12.01 17.21
CA SER A 60 -5.17 -12.74 17.22
C SER A 60 -6.26 -11.97 17.97
N GLY A 61 -7.51 -12.41 17.78
CA GLY A 61 -8.68 -11.78 18.36
C GLY A 61 -8.79 -10.28 18.06
N ILE A 62 -9.44 -9.55 18.97
CA ILE A 62 -9.61 -8.09 18.86
C ILE A 62 -8.28 -7.34 19.02
N ALA A 63 -7.30 -7.92 19.74
CA ALA A 63 -6.00 -7.31 19.90
C ALA A 63 -5.22 -7.24 18.57
N GLY A 64 -5.50 -8.13 17.60
CA GLY A 64 -4.92 -8.13 16.26
C GLY A 64 -5.11 -6.82 15.47
N PHE A 65 -6.04 -5.94 15.88
CA PHE A 65 -6.19 -4.61 15.29
C PHE A 65 -5.13 -3.60 15.76
N ILE A 66 -4.46 -3.83 16.88
CA ILE A 66 -3.50 -2.87 17.45
C ILE A 66 -2.33 -2.58 16.48
N PRO A 67 -1.60 -3.59 15.96
CA PRO A 67 -0.49 -3.32 15.05
C PRO A 67 -0.88 -2.57 13.77
N PRO A 68 -1.93 -2.98 13.01
CA PRO A 68 -2.29 -2.28 11.77
C PRO A 68 -2.88 -0.89 12.02
N LEU A 69 -3.58 -0.67 13.14
CA LEU A 69 -4.02 0.69 13.50
C LEU A 69 -2.82 1.61 13.75
N LEU A 70 -1.78 1.15 14.44
CA LEU A 70 -0.56 1.94 14.63
C LEU A 70 0.15 2.20 13.30
N PHE A 71 0.18 1.21 12.41
CA PHE A 71 0.77 1.34 11.08
C PHE A 71 0.07 2.40 10.21
N VAL A 72 -1.25 2.53 10.36
CA VAL A 72 -2.05 3.58 9.70
C VAL A 72 -1.87 4.94 10.39
N LEU A 73 -1.97 4.99 11.72
CA LEU A 73 -2.08 6.25 12.45
C LEU A 73 -0.76 7.01 12.54
N ILE A 74 0.38 6.32 12.73
CA ILE A 74 1.68 6.99 12.90
C ILE A 74 2.02 7.87 11.68
N PRO A 75 1.96 7.38 10.42
CA PRO A 75 2.26 8.22 9.26
C PRO A 75 1.24 9.34 9.04
N LEU A 76 -0.06 9.10 9.29
CA LEU A 76 -1.09 10.13 9.13
C LEU A 76 -0.96 11.25 10.17
N VAL A 77 -0.60 10.92 11.41
CA VAL A 77 -0.29 11.92 12.45
C VAL A 77 0.93 12.75 12.05
N ALA A 78 1.97 12.13 11.48
CA ALA A 78 3.14 12.87 10.98
C ALA A 78 2.77 13.85 9.85
N VAL A 79 1.93 13.41 8.90
CA VAL A 79 1.36 14.29 7.86
C VAL A 79 0.58 15.46 8.47
N ALA A 80 -0.26 15.19 9.47
CA ALA A 80 -1.01 16.23 10.17
C ALA A 80 -0.11 17.21 10.94
N ALA A 81 0.98 16.72 11.54
CA ALA A 81 1.94 17.55 12.26
C ALA A 81 2.73 18.48 11.31
N VAL A 82 3.04 18.01 10.10
CA VAL A 82 3.81 18.78 9.10
C VAL A 82 2.97 19.83 8.39
N ALA A 83 1.70 19.55 8.09
CA ALA A 83 0.88 20.39 7.21
C ALA A 83 -0.52 20.71 7.75
N GLY A 84 -0.77 20.43 9.03
CA GLY A 84 -2.02 20.72 9.73
C GLY A 84 -3.02 19.56 9.71
N ALA A 85 -3.98 19.59 10.64
CA ALA A 85 -4.91 18.49 10.92
C ALA A 85 -5.75 18.03 9.71
N LYS A 86 -5.95 18.88 8.70
CA LYS A 86 -6.70 18.54 7.49
C LYS A 86 -5.84 17.90 6.39
N ALA A 87 -4.51 17.94 6.51
CA ALA A 87 -3.61 17.44 5.47
C ALA A 87 -3.87 15.97 5.13
N PRO A 88 -3.97 15.01 6.09
CA PRO A 88 -4.16 13.59 5.78
C PRO A 88 -5.33 13.28 4.85
N PHE A 89 -6.41 14.07 4.93
CA PHE A 89 -7.61 13.88 4.12
C PHE A 89 -7.37 14.11 2.62
N ALA A 90 -6.26 14.73 2.20
CA ALA A 90 -5.93 14.87 0.78
C ALA A 90 -5.62 13.53 0.08
N LEU A 91 -5.35 12.46 0.86
CA LEU A 91 -5.19 11.09 0.34
C LEU A 91 -6.55 10.40 0.06
N PHE A 92 -7.62 10.88 0.68
CA PHE A 92 -8.92 10.22 0.73
C PHE A 92 -9.96 10.99 -0.07
N ARG A 93 -10.74 10.30 -0.89
CA ARG A 93 -11.82 10.90 -1.66
C ARG A 93 -13.07 10.01 -1.68
N PRO A 94 -14.26 10.57 -2.01
CA PRO A 94 -15.46 9.75 -2.15
C PRO A 94 -15.28 8.63 -3.16
N VAL A 95 -15.84 7.46 -2.85
CA VAL A 95 -15.85 6.29 -3.72
C VAL A 95 -17.14 6.30 -4.53
N GLY A 96 -17.03 6.51 -5.85
CA GLY A 96 -18.15 6.36 -6.78
C GLY A 96 -18.07 5.04 -7.55
N LEU A 97 -19.04 4.82 -8.46
CA LEU A 97 -19.07 3.64 -9.33
C LEU A 97 -17.80 3.47 -10.17
N ARG A 98 -17.20 4.59 -10.59
CA ARG A 98 -15.93 4.60 -11.31
C ARG A 98 -14.79 4.05 -10.45
N GLU A 99 -14.67 4.51 -9.21
CA GLU A 99 -13.66 4.04 -8.27
C GLU A 99 -13.86 2.54 -7.96
N VAL A 100 -15.10 2.08 -7.77
CA VAL A 100 -15.40 0.64 -7.58
C VAL A 100 -15.00 -0.18 -8.82
N GLY A 101 -15.36 0.29 -10.03
CA GLY A 101 -14.96 -0.39 -11.27
C GLY A 101 -13.44 -0.48 -11.43
N LEU A 102 -12.70 0.56 -11.02
CA LEU A 102 -11.24 0.56 -11.00
C LEU A 102 -10.65 -0.37 -9.93
N MET A 103 -11.26 -0.48 -8.74
CA MET A 103 -10.85 -1.46 -7.72
C MET A 103 -10.91 -2.87 -8.29
N VAL A 104 -12.03 -3.24 -8.92
CA VAL A 104 -12.24 -4.57 -9.51
C VAL A 104 -11.29 -4.82 -10.69
N LEU A 105 -11.14 -3.84 -11.59
CA LEU A 105 -10.22 -3.96 -12.72
C LEU A 105 -8.79 -4.22 -12.26
N PHE A 106 -8.28 -3.41 -11.34
CA PHE A 106 -6.90 -3.56 -10.87
C PHE A 106 -6.71 -4.75 -9.92
N PHE A 107 -7.74 -5.20 -9.22
CA PHE A 107 -7.76 -6.51 -8.57
C PHE A 107 -7.48 -7.62 -9.59
N ILE A 108 -8.23 -7.68 -10.70
CA ILE A 108 -8.08 -8.71 -11.73
C ILE A 108 -6.70 -8.63 -12.38
N LEU A 109 -6.27 -7.44 -12.80
CA LEU A 109 -4.97 -7.23 -13.43
C LEU A 109 -3.83 -7.62 -12.50
N ASN A 110 -3.91 -7.22 -11.22
CA ASN A 110 -2.90 -7.56 -10.24
C ASN A 110 -2.88 -9.07 -9.95
N TYR A 111 -4.05 -9.71 -9.85
CA TYR A 111 -4.16 -11.14 -9.60
C TYR A 111 -3.54 -11.98 -10.73
N ILE A 112 -3.72 -11.55 -11.99
CA ILE A 112 -3.02 -12.17 -13.14
C ILE A 112 -1.49 -12.06 -12.97
N VAL A 113 -0.98 -10.89 -12.59
CA VAL A 113 0.46 -10.69 -12.32
C VAL A 113 0.92 -11.59 -11.18
N THR A 114 0.17 -11.67 -10.08
CA THR A 114 0.46 -12.52 -8.93
C THR A 114 0.53 -14.01 -9.32
N ILE A 115 -0.40 -14.50 -10.15
CA ILE A 115 -0.37 -15.89 -10.65
C ILE A 115 0.87 -16.14 -11.51
N VAL A 116 1.16 -15.26 -12.47
CA VAL A 116 2.31 -15.43 -13.38
C VAL A 116 3.61 -15.43 -12.59
N VAL A 117 3.80 -14.44 -11.72
CA VAL A 117 4.98 -14.30 -10.87
C VAL A 117 5.11 -15.48 -9.90
N GLY A 118 4.02 -15.83 -9.21
CA GLY A 118 3.99 -16.94 -8.26
C GLY A 118 4.31 -18.29 -8.91
N THR A 119 3.81 -18.53 -10.13
CA THR A 119 4.10 -19.75 -10.89
C THR A 119 5.59 -19.84 -11.23
N ILE A 120 6.18 -18.75 -11.73
CA ILE A 120 7.62 -18.69 -12.02
C ILE A 120 8.42 -18.97 -10.74
N LEU A 121 8.05 -18.32 -9.64
CA LEU A 121 8.75 -18.43 -8.36
C LEU A 121 8.72 -19.85 -7.81
N VAL A 122 7.53 -20.49 -7.80
CA VAL A 122 7.38 -21.88 -7.35
C VAL A 122 8.14 -22.85 -8.27
N SER A 123 8.10 -22.64 -9.59
CA SER A 123 8.76 -23.52 -10.55
C SER A 123 10.29 -23.47 -10.53
N ALA A 124 10.88 -22.34 -10.09
CA ALA A 124 12.31 -22.08 -10.26
C ALA A 124 13.08 -21.81 -8.96
N PHE A 125 12.43 -21.39 -7.87
CA PHE A 125 13.14 -20.79 -6.71
C PHE A 125 12.66 -21.22 -5.31
N HIS A 126 11.77 -22.21 -5.18
CA HIS A 126 11.29 -22.76 -3.89
C HIS A 126 10.99 -21.68 -2.82
N PRO A 127 9.94 -20.87 -3.00
CA PRO A 127 9.65 -19.74 -2.12
C PRO A 127 9.32 -20.17 -0.69
N ALA A 128 9.56 -19.27 0.26
CA ALA A 128 9.07 -19.43 1.62
C ALA A 128 7.54 -19.32 1.64
N SER A 129 6.88 -20.05 2.56
CA SER A 129 5.45 -19.89 2.81
C SER A 129 5.14 -18.49 3.33
N ASN A 130 3.93 -18.01 3.07
CA ASN A 130 3.46 -16.76 3.65
C ASN A 130 2.83 -17.05 5.02
N PRO A 131 3.41 -16.54 6.14
CA PRO A 131 2.87 -16.79 7.48
C PRO A 131 1.40 -16.40 7.65
N ALA A 132 0.92 -15.37 6.93
CA ALA A 132 -0.48 -14.95 6.98
C ALA A 132 -1.43 -16.03 6.40
N GLY A 133 -0.99 -16.76 5.37
CA GLY A 133 -1.72 -17.89 4.82
C GLY A 133 -1.84 -19.05 5.83
N ASP A 134 -0.75 -19.35 6.52
CA ASP A 134 -0.72 -20.39 7.55
C ASP A 134 -1.59 -20.00 8.77
N MET A 135 -1.58 -18.72 9.16
CA MET A 135 -2.42 -18.19 10.24
C MET A 135 -3.91 -18.34 9.92
N VAL A 136 -4.37 -17.95 8.73
CA VAL A 136 -5.80 -18.03 8.39
C VAL A 136 -6.28 -19.46 8.12
N ALA A 137 -5.40 -20.32 7.62
CA ALA A 137 -5.70 -21.74 7.40
C ALA A 137 -5.88 -22.51 8.73
N THR A 138 -5.24 -22.07 9.80
CA THR A 138 -5.29 -22.71 11.13
C THR A 138 -6.21 -22.00 12.12
N ALA A 139 -6.66 -20.77 11.82
CA ALA A 139 -7.62 -20.04 12.64
C ALA A 139 -9.00 -20.71 12.61
N SER A 140 -9.74 -20.63 13.73
CA SER A 140 -11.08 -21.21 13.85
C SER A 140 -12.14 -20.17 14.22
N GLY A 141 -13.37 -20.39 13.71
CA GLY A 141 -14.55 -19.60 14.06
C GLY A 141 -14.37 -18.09 13.91
N VAL A 142 -14.50 -17.37 15.01
CA VAL A 142 -14.47 -15.89 15.04
C VAL A 142 -13.08 -15.35 14.70
N ASP A 143 -11.99 -16.04 15.07
CA ASP A 143 -10.64 -15.54 14.80
C ASP A 143 -10.32 -15.48 13.30
N GLN A 144 -10.86 -16.42 12.52
CA GLN A 144 -10.74 -16.39 11.07
C GLN A 144 -11.48 -15.18 10.47
N VAL A 145 -12.66 -14.84 11.00
CA VAL A 145 -13.40 -13.63 10.57
C VAL A 145 -12.64 -12.37 10.95
N LEU A 146 -12.12 -12.29 12.18
CA LEU A 146 -11.34 -11.15 12.66
C LEU A 146 -10.05 -10.96 11.86
N PHE A 147 -9.42 -12.05 11.40
CA PHE A 147 -8.27 -12.02 10.49
C PHE A 147 -8.53 -11.17 9.25
N PHE A 148 -9.64 -11.39 8.55
CA PHE A 148 -9.98 -10.59 7.37
C PHE A 148 -10.15 -9.11 7.72
N PHE A 149 -10.82 -8.79 8.83
CA PHE A 149 -11.03 -7.40 9.22
C PHE A 149 -9.75 -6.66 9.60
N TRP A 150 -8.89 -7.23 10.44
CA TRP A 150 -7.66 -6.52 10.81
C TRP A 150 -6.65 -6.49 9.66
N THR A 151 -6.62 -7.50 8.78
CA THR A 151 -5.78 -7.45 7.56
C THR A 151 -6.25 -6.34 6.61
N ALA A 152 -7.56 -6.07 6.48
CA ALA A 152 -8.00 -4.91 5.69
C ALA A 152 -7.46 -3.57 6.23
N VAL A 153 -7.35 -3.42 7.55
CA VAL A 153 -6.70 -2.26 8.17
C VAL A 153 -5.20 -2.26 7.88
N GLN A 154 -4.55 -3.42 7.94
CA GLN A 154 -3.12 -3.55 7.62
C GLN A 154 -2.82 -3.14 6.19
N LEU A 155 -3.63 -3.60 5.23
CA LEU A 155 -3.47 -3.31 3.81
C LEU A 155 -3.68 -1.81 3.52
N LEU A 156 -4.57 -1.13 4.25
CA LEU A 156 -4.63 0.34 4.22
C LEU A 156 -3.32 0.97 4.72
N GLY A 157 -2.73 0.43 5.79
CA GLY A 157 -1.42 0.84 6.28
C GLY A 157 -0.33 0.68 5.22
N GLU A 158 -0.32 -0.43 4.48
CA GLU A 158 0.61 -0.70 3.38
C GLU A 158 0.44 0.26 2.20
N GLU A 159 -0.80 0.62 1.87
CA GLU A 159 -1.10 1.68 0.91
C GLU A 159 -0.54 3.02 1.36
N ILE A 160 -0.78 3.43 2.61
CA ILE A 160 -0.24 4.69 3.17
C ILE A 160 1.28 4.68 3.15
N PHE A 161 1.91 3.61 3.61
CA PHE A 161 3.37 3.42 3.60
C PHE A 161 3.94 3.63 2.20
N THR A 162 3.40 2.93 1.20
CA THR A 162 3.90 2.98 -0.18
C THR A 162 3.62 4.34 -0.82
N ILE A 163 2.42 4.89 -0.64
CA ILE A 163 2.02 6.16 -1.25
C ILE A 163 2.85 7.31 -0.70
N LEU A 164 3.15 7.34 0.61
CA LEU A 164 3.98 8.40 1.18
C LEU A 164 5.44 8.31 0.72
N ILE A 165 5.99 7.10 0.55
CA ILE A 165 7.31 6.90 -0.08
C ILE A 165 7.29 7.39 -1.52
N PHE A 166 6.26 7.01 -2.30
CA PHE A 166 6.07 7.45 -3.67
C PHE A 166 6.02 8.99 -3.78
N LEU A 167 5.20 9.64 -2.94
CA LEU A 167 5.07 11.10 -2.96
C LEU A 167 6.35 11.81 -2.49
N GLY A 168 7.06 11.24 -1.51
CA GLY A 168 8.35 11.78 -1.05
C GLY A 168 9.44 11.67 -2.12
N ALA A 169 9.51 10.52 -2.80
CA ALA A 169 10.41 10.33 -3.94
C ALA A 169 10.05 11.28 -5.09
N MET A 170 8.76 11.43 -5.41
CA MET A 170 8.27 12.43 -6.37
C MET A 170 8.78 13.83 -6.04
N ALA A 171 8.64 14.27 -4.78
CA ALA A 171 9.02 15.61 -4.36
C ALA A 171 10.52 15.91 -4.57
N GLY A 172 11.38 14.92 -4.37
CA GLY A 172 12.81 15.02 -4.64
C GLY A 172 13.12 15.01 -6.13
N LEU A 173 12.58 14.04 -6.86
CA LEU A 173 12.86 13.81 -8.28
C LEU A 173 12.37 14.95 -9.16
N THR A 174 11.20 15.53 -8.90
CA THR A 174 10.65 16.64 -9.70
C THR A 174 11.50 17.92 -9.68
N ARG A 175 12.53 18.01 -8.83
CA ARG A 175 13.49 19.12 -8.83
C ARG A 175 14.54 19.02 -9.93
N VAL A 176 14.78 17.83 -10.45
CA VAL A 176 15.89 17.55 -11.38
C VAL A 176 15.45 16.88 -12.68
N MET A 177 14.17 16.49 -12.79
CA MET A 177 13.63 15.86 -13.99
C MET A 177 12.16 16.20 -14.23
N SER A 178 11.64 15.83 -15.40
CA SER A 178 10.23 16.02 -15.74
C SER A 178 9.30 15.24 -14.80
N ARG A 179 8.10 15.76 -14.57
CA ARG A 179 7.09 15.12 -13.72
C ARG A 179 6.81 13.67 -14.12
N ASN A 180 6.73 13.38 -15.41
CA ASN A 180 6.42 12.04 -15.91
C ASN A 180 7.54 11.05 -15.60
N LEU A 181 8.80 11.46 -15.78
CA LEU A 181 9.95 10.62 -15.41
C LEU A 181 10.03 10.43 -13.90
N ALA A 182 9.82 11.50 -13.13
CA ALA A 182 9.76 11.44 -11.67
C ALA A 182 8.67 10.48 -11.18
N LEU A 183 7.50 10.47 -11.83
CA LEU A 183 6.38 9.58 -11.51
C LEU A 183 6.76 8.12 -11.70
N CYS A 184 7.34 7.77 -12.85
CA CYS A 184 7.77 6.40 -13.12
C CYS A 184 8.86 5.94 -12.13
N LEU A 185 9.88 6.78 -11.89
CA LEU A 185 10.97 6.43 -10.98
C LEU A 185 10.52 6.39 -9.53
N ALA A 186 9.65 7.28 -9.09
CA ALA A 186 9.10 7.25 -7.74
C ALA A 186 8.24 6.00 -7.50
N ALA A 187 7.44 5.58 -8.49
CA ALA A 187 6.67 4.35 -8.40
C ALA A 187 7.60 3.12 -8.27
N LEU A 188 8.69 3.10 -9.05
CA LEU A 188 9.71 2.05 -8.95
C LEU A 188 10.40 2.06 -7.59
N VAL A 189 10.80 3.22 -7.06
CA VAL A 189 11.43 3.34 -5.72
C VAL A 189 10.48 2.82 -4.64
N ALA A 190 9.21 3.23 -4.66
CA ALA A 190 8.24 2.78 -3.68
C ALA A 190 8.00 1.27 -3.74
N ALA A 191 7.94 0.69 -4.95
CA ALA A 191 7.78 -0.75 -5.15
C ALA A 191 9.01 -1.56 -4.71
N ILE A 192 10.23 -1.06 -4.96
CA ILE A 192 11.47 -1.69 -4.48
C ILE A 192 11.51 -1.68 -2.96
N ILE A 193 11.25 -0.53 -2.32
CA ILE A 193 11.25 -0.44 -0.85
C ILE A 193 10.18 -1.37 -0.28
N PHE A 194 8.99 -1.42 -0.86
CA PHE A 194 7.94 -2.35 -0.46
C PHE A 194 8.41 -3.82 -0.53
N GLY A 195 9.06 -4.23 -1.62
CA GLY A 195 9.61 -5.58 -1.74
C GLY A 195 10.68 -5.86 -0.67
N LEU A 196 11.59 -4.92 -0.45
CA LEU A 196 12.68 -5.07 0.53
C LEU A 196 12.18 -5.19 1.97
N VAL A 197 11.13 -4.45 2.36
CA VAL A 197 10.58 -4.58 3.72
C VAL A 197 9.90 -5.92 3.98
N HIS A 198 9.58 -6.69 2.93
CA HIS A 198 9.05 -8.07 3.06
C HIS A 198 10.15 -9.13 3.21
N LEU A 199 11.44 -8.78 3.13
CA LEU A 199 12.52 -9.75 3.31
C LEU A 199 12.41 -10.59 4.59
N PRO A 200 12.06 -10.03 5.78
CA PRO A 200 11.89 -10.83 6.98
C PRO A 200 10.79 -11.88 6.84
N THR A 201 9.66 -11.53 6.20
CA THR A 201 8.55 -12.44 5.92
C THR A 201 8.97 -13.60 5.02
N TYR A 202 9.86 -13.34 4.07
CA TYR A 202 10.37 -14.33 3.13
C TYR A 202 11.71 -14.96 3.57
N GLN A 203 12.03 -14.89 4.86
CA GLN A 203 13.25 -15.51 5.43
C GLN A 203 14.54 -15.05 4.74
N GLY A 204 14.57 -13.81 4.25
CA GLY A 204 15.69 -13.24 3.51
C GLY A 204 15.75 -13.60 2.03
N ASN A 205 14.74 -14.25 1.46
CA ASN A 205 14.69 -14.58 0.03
C ASN A 205 14.53 -13.31 -0.83
N LEU A 206 15.66 -12.82 -1.34
CA LEU A 206 15.71 -11.62 -2.16
C LEU A 206 14.96 -11.76 -3.49
N ILE A 207 14.95 -12.96 -4.08
CA ILE A 207 14.25 -13.20 -5.35
C ILE A 207 12.75 -13.03 -5.13
N GLN A 208 12.20 -13.67 -4.09
CA GLN A 208 10.80 -13.53 -3.69
C GLN A 208 10.45 -12.07 -3.36
N ALA A 209 11.31 -11.35 -2.64
CA ALA A 209 11.12 -9.92 -2.34
C ALA A 209 11.09 -9.04 -3.60
N VAL A 210 12.02 -9.23 -4.54
CA VAL A 210 12.07 -8.45 -5.80
C VAL A 210 10.86 -8.75 -6.69
N THR A 211 10.30 -9.95 -6.62
CA THR A 211 9.11 -10.30 -7.41
C THR A 211 7.84 -9.55 -6.99
N LEU A 212 7.84 -8.91 -5.80
CA LEU A 212 6.77 -8.01 -5.38
C LEU A 212 6.77 -6.68 -6.14
N VAL A 213 7.87 -6.27 -6.77
CA VAL A 213 7.97 -4.99 -7.48
C VAL A 213 6.87 -4.83 -8.55
N PRO A 214 6.69 -5.74 -9.52
CA PRO A 214 5.62 -5.62 -10.52
C PRO A 214 4.22 -5.64 -9.89
N ILE A 215 4.00 -6.47 -8.86
CA ILE A 215 2.72 -6.55 -8.14
C ILE A 215 2.40 -5.19 -7.49
N ARG A 216 3.39 -4.59 -6.81
CA ARG A 216 3.20 -3.32 -6.12
C ARG A 216 3.00 -2.14 -7.06
N ILE A 217 3.70 -2.13 -8.20
CA ILE A 217 3.47 -1.11 -9.23
C ILE A 217 2.01 -1.15 -9.70
N VAL A 218 1.46 -2.33 -10.00
CA VAL A 218 0.07 -2.47 -10.46
C VAL A 218 -0.92 -1.98 -9.40
N LEU A 219 -0.71 -2.30 -8.11
CA LEU A 219 -1.58 -1.85 -7.01
C LEU A 219 -1.48 -0.33 -6.73
N LEU A 220 -0.37 0.32 -7.07
CA LEU A 220 -0.22 1.77 -6.91
C LEU A 220 -0.95 2.57 -8.00
N ILE A 221 -1.14 2.00 -9.19
CA ILE A 221 -1.76 2.69 -10.33
C ILE A 221 -3.18 3.21 -10.02
N PRO A 222 -4.10 2.47 -9.37
CA PRO A 222 -5.41 3.01 -8.97
C PRO A 222 -5.32 4.32 -8.19
N TYR A 223 -4.38 4.42 -7.25
CA TYR A 223 -4.14 5.66 -6.52
C TYR A 223 -3.60 6.75 -7.45
N ILE A 224 -2.64 6.44 -8.33
CA ILE A 224 -2.15 7.42 -9.31
C ILE A 224 -3.30 7.91 -10.19
N ILE A 225 -4.17 7.03 -10.70
CA ILE A 225 -5.28 7.43 -11.58
C ILE A 225 -6.31 8.31 -10.85
N THR A 226 -6.67 7.95 -9.62
CA THR A 226 -7.83 8.54 -8.90
C THR A 226 -7.46 9.61 -7.87
N ARG A 227 -6.20 9.62 -7.40
CA ARG A 227 -5.72 10.20 -6.13
C ARG A 227 -6.67 9.92 -4.97
N ASN A 228 -7.11 8.68 -4.90
CA ASN A 228 -7.96 8.18 -3.84
C ASN A 228 -7.38 6.87 -3.34
N ILE A 229 -6.88 6.89 -2.11
CA ILE A 229 -6.27 5.72 -1.49
C ILE A 229 -7.27 4.58 -1.32
N TRP A 230 -8.58 4.87 -1.21
CA TRP A 230 -9.59 3.83 -1.16
C TRP A 230 -9.57 2.95 -2.41
N THR A 231 -9.31 3.52 -3.59
CA THR A 231 -9.29 2.76 -4.85
C THR A 231 -8.16 1.72 -4.87
N SER A 232 -6.95 2.08 -4.43
CA SER A 232 -5.84 1.13 -4.36
C SER A 232 -6.01 0.16 -3.18
N THR A 233 -6.47 0.64 -2.02
CA THR A 233 -6.78 -0.20 -0.85
C THR A 233 -7.82 -1.26 -1.20
N GLY A 234 -8.89 -0.90 -1.90
CA GLY A 234 -9.93 -1.83 -2.32
C GLY A 234 -9.41 -2.90 -3.27
N ALA A 235 -8.59 -2.53 -4.26
CA ALA A 235 -7.94 -3.50 -5.14
C ALA A 235 -6.99 -4.44 -4.37
N HIS A 236 -6.24 -3.90 -3.42
CA HIS A 236 -5.29 -4.64 -2.59
C HIS A 236 -6.00 -5.63 -1.67
N VAL A 237 -7.05 -5.18 -0.96
CA VAL A 237 -7.90 -6.03 -0.12
C VAL A 237 -8.52 -7.17 -0.92
N LEU A 238 -9.07 -6.91 -2.10
CA LEU A 238 -9.62 -7.96 -2.95
C LEU A 238 -8.56 -9.00 -3.36
N ASN A 239 -7.34 -8.56 -3.67
CA ASN A 239 -6.26 -9.46 -4.07
C ASN A 239 -5.85 -10.38 -2.92
N ASP A 240 -5.54 -9.80 -1.77
CA ASP A 240 -5.05 -10.51 -0.60
C ASP A 240 -6.14 -11.38 0.02
N TRP A 241 -7.36 -10.88 0.16
CA TRP A 241 -8.48 -11.68 0.66
C TRP A 241 -8.83 -12.86 -0.25
N THR A 242 -8.63 -12.74 -1.57
CA THR A 242 -8.77 -13.90 -2.47
C THR A 242 -7.74 -14.97 -2.12
N THR A 243 -6.48 -14.59 -1.93
CA THR A 243 -5.39 -15.51 -1.57
C THR A 243 -5.59 -16.12 -0.17
N PHE A 244 -5.91 -15.30 0.83
CA PHE A 244 -6.20 -15.74 2.19
C PHE A 244 -7.47 -16.61 2.26
N GLY A 245 -8.50 -16.29 1.48
CA GLY A 245 -9.73 -17.09 1.39
C GLY A 245 -9.48 -18.47 0.81
N MET A 246 -8.61 -18.59 -0.20
CA MET A 246 -8.19 -19.91 -0.70
C MET A 246 -7.41 -20.70 0.35
N ALA A 247 -6.51 -20.06 1.10
CA ALA A 247 -5.76 -20.71 2.18
C ALA A 247 -6.69 -21.18 3.32
N ALA A 248 -7.62 -20.32 3.73
CA ALA A 248 -8.67 -20.64 4.71
C ALA A 248 -9.51 -21.85 4.27
N TYR A 249 -9.94 -21.87 3.01
CA TYR A 249 -10.72 -22.97 2.44
C TYR A 249 -9.92 -24.27 2.40
N ALA A 250 -8.66 -24.22 1.98
CA ALA A 250 -7.78 -25.39 1.96
C ALA A 250 -7.55 -25.96 3.38
N GLY A 251 -7.37 -25.08 4.38
CA GLY A 251 -7.24 -25.48 5.78
C GLY A 251 -8.46 -26.22 6.31
N MET A 252 -9.67 -25.76 5.98
CA MET A 252 -10.92 -26.44 6.37
C MET A 252 -11.09 -27.84 5.77
N GLN A 253 -10.49 -28.13 4.62
CA GLN A 253 -10.56 -29.45 3.99
C GLN A 253 -9.50 -30.44 4.53
N ALA A 254 -8.47 -29.92 5.20
CA ALA A 254 -7.37 -30.71 5.72
C ALA A 254 -7.58 -31.20 7.16
N GLY A 255 -8.56 -30.63 7.89
CA GLY A 255 -8.96 -31.02 9.25
C GLY A 255 -10.21 -31.87 9.27
#